data_AF-A0A3M1FH72-F1
#
_entry.id   AF-A0A3M1FH72-F1
#
_cell.length_a   1.000
_cell.length_b   1.000
_cell.length_c   1.000
_cell.angle_alpha   90.00
_cell.angle_beta   90.00
_cell.angle_gamma   90.00
#
_symmetry.space_group_name_H-M   'P 1'
#
loop_
_entity.id
_entity.type
_entity.pdbx_description
1 polymer ?
#
loop_
_entity_poly.entity_id
_entity_poly.type
_entity_poly.pdbx_seq_one_letter_code
_entity_poly.pdbx_strand_id
1 'polypeptide(L)'
;MIIMPELLLSPRDLHLAAEEFAKAHEEIQAILERLAATVVSLEDKWSGTSQQMFYKYYTEWQEHIEGFNHLLDVVTKEMHAMADRFEHLDNE
;
A
#
# COMPACT_ATOMS: atom_id res chain seq x y z
N MET A 1 -15.42 37.31 -3.38
CA MET A 1 -14.18 36.68 -2.89
C MET A 1 -14.49 36.09 -1.52
N ILE A 2 -14.96 34.84 -1.50
CA ILE A 2 -15.14 34.10 -0.26
C ILE A 2 -13.77 33.51 0.04
N ILE A 3 -13.12 34.02 1.08
CA ILE A 3 -11.89 33.44 1.60
C ILE A 3 -12.31 32.15 2.30
N MET A 4 -12.05 30.99 1.67
CA MET A 4 -12.17 29.70 2.34
C MET A 4 -11.20 29.70 3.53
N PRO A 5 -11.69 29.53 4.77
CA PRO A 5 -10.84 29.55 5.95
C PRO A 5 -10.01 28.26 6.01
N GLU A 6 -8.68 28.39 5.99
CA GLU A 6 -7.69 27.37 6.39
C GLU A 6 -7.91 25.94 5.84
N LEU A 7 -7.75 25.75 4.53
CA LEU A 7 -7.21 24.48 4.03
C LEU A 7 -5.68 24.54 4.20
N LEU A 8 -5.17 24.03 5.33
CA LEU A 8 -3.73 23.80 5.54
C LEU A 8 -3.15 22.74 4.58
N LEU A 9 -4.00 22.09 3.79
CA LEU A 9 -3.66 21.01 2.88
C LEU A 9 -3.94 21.45 1.45
N SER A 10 -2.89 21.70 0.66
CA SER A 10 -3.02 22.05 -0.75
C SER A 10 -3.19 20.81 -1.65
N PRO A 11 -3.69 20.94 -2.90
CA PRO A 11 -3.70 19.84 -3.87
C PRO A 11 -2.31 19.22 -4.05
N ARG A 12 -1.27 20.06 -4.02
CA ARG A 12 0.13 19.62 -4.05
C ARG A 12 0.49 18.73 -2.86
N ASP A 13 0.06 19.07 -1.65
CA ASP A 13 0.34 18.26 -0.45
C ASP A 13 -0.36 16.90 -0.53
N LEU A 14 -1.57 16.86 -1.11
CA LEU A 14 -2.27 15.61 -1.38
C LEU A 14 -1.56 14.74 -2.43
N HIS A 15 -1.05 15.33 -3.51
CA HIS A 15 -0.25 14.59 -4.50
C HIS A 15 1.03 14.02 -3.88
N LEU A 16 1.77 14.82 -3.13
CA LEU A 16 2.98 14.35 -2.45
C LEU A 16 2.68 13.21 -1.46
N ALA A 17 1.60 13.33 -0.69
CA ALA A 17 1.17 12.24 0.18
C ALA A 17 0.80 10.99 -0.62
N ALA A 18 0.04 11.13 -1.72
CA ALA A 18 -0.35 10.01 -2.57
C ALA A 18 0.87 9.27 -3.15
N GLU A 19 1.90 10.01 -3.56
CA GLU A 19 3.18 9.47 -4.06
C GLU A 19 3.90 8.63 -2.99
N GLU A 20 3.94 9.09 -1.73
CA GLU A 20 4.55 8.31 -0.64
C GLU A 20 3.78 7.01 -0.35
N PHE A 21 2.44 7.05 -0.39
CA PHE A 21 1.62 5.84 -0.23
C PHE A 21 1.80 4.88 -1.43
N ALA A 22 1.91 5.41 -2.65
CA ALA A 22 2.16 4.61 -3.85
C ALA A 22 3.53 3.92 -3.79
N LYS A 23 4.56 4.64 -3.35
CA LYS A 23 5.89 4.09 -3.14
C LYS A 23 5.90 3.00 -2.08
N ALA A 24 5.24 3.22 -0.94
CA ALA A 24 5.11 2.21 0.10
C ALA A 24 4.39 0.95 -0.41
N HIS A 25 3.39 1.12 -1.28
CA HIS A 25 2.68 0.01 -1.93
C HIS A 25 3.62 -0.84 -2.80
N GLU A 26 4.43 -0.20 -3.64
CA GLU A 26 5.43 -0.86 -4.48
C GLU A 26 6.51 -1.57 -3.66
N GLU A 27 7.00 -0.93 -2.60
CA GLU A 27 8.01 -1.50 -1.70
C GLU A 27 7.50 -2.76 -0.99
N ILE A 28 6.25 -2.73 -0.49
CA ILE A 28 5.63 -3.89 0.16
C ILE A 28 5.44 -5.03 -0.84
N GLN A 29 5.00 -4.73 -2.06
CA GLN A 29 4.86 -5.73 -3.12
C GLN A 29 6.21 -6.43 -3.40
N ALA A 30 7.29 -5.67 -3.54
CA ALA A 30 8.63 -6.23 -3.75
C ALA A 30 9.13 -7.06 -2.55
N ILE A 31 8.78 -6.66 -1.33
CA ILE A 31 9.09 -7.44 -0.12
C ILE A 31 8.36 -8.78 -0.14
N LEU A 32 7.07 -8.81 -0.46
CA LEU A 32 6.27 -10.03 -0.54
C LEU A 32 6.84 -11.02 -1.56
N GLU A 33 7.21 -10.55 -2.75
CA GLU A 33 7.82 -11.37 -3.79
C GLU A 33 9.15 -11.99 -3.34
N ARG A 34 10.00 -11.20 -2.69
CA ARG A 34 11.28 -11.68 -2.14
C ARG A 34 11.08 -12.72 -1.03
N LEU A 35 10.10 -12.52 -0.15
CA LEU A 35 9.79 -13.45 0.92
C LEU A 35 9.24 -14.76 0.37
N ALA A 36 8.34 -14.69 -0.62
CA ALA A 36 7.78 -15.87 -1.28
C ALA A 36 8.88 -16.72 -1.93
N ALA A 37 9.79 -16.08 -2.69
CA ALA A 37 10.94 -16.77 -3.28
C ALA A 37 11.85 -17.42 -2.22
N THR A 38 12.06 -16.72 -1.09
CA THR A 38 12.84 -17.25 0.04
C THR A 38 12.18 -18.49 0.62
N VAL A 39 10.87 -18.46 0.86
CA VAL A 39 10.10 -19.61 1.40
C VAL A 39 10.17 -20.80 0.45
N VAL A 40 9.96 -20.60 -0.86
CA VAL A 40 10.10 -21.67 -1.87
C VAL A 40 11.51 -22.29 -1.83
N SER A 41 12.56 -21.48 -1.65
CA SER A 41 13.94 -22.00 -1.57
C SER A 41 14.25 -22.84 -0.31
N LEU A 42 13.40 -22.76 0.71
CA LEU A 42 13.51 -23.52 1.95
C LEU A 42 12.70 -24.81 1.90
N GLU A 43 11.76 -24.95 0.96
CA GLU A 43 10.84 -26.09 0.83
C GLU A 43 11.58 -27.43 0.76
N ASP A 44 12.62 -27.48 -0.07
CA ASP A 44 13.39 -28.71 -0.30
C ASP A 44 14.36 -29.06 0.86
N LYS A 45 14.57 -28.12 1.79
CA LYS A 45 15.58 -28.25 2.85
C LYS A 45 15.03 -28.75 4.17
N TRP A 46 13.72 -28.74 4.35
CA TRP A 46 13.09 -29.11 5.61
C TRP A 46 11.73 -29.77 5.32
N SER A 47 11.56 -31.01 5.79
CA SER A 47 10.32 -31.78 5.62
C SER A 47 9.63 -32.09 6.96
N GLY A 48 8.33 -32.35 6.91
CA GLY A 48 7.55 -32.88 8.05
C GLY A 48 6.47 -31.92 8.57
N THR A 49 5.88 -32.25 9.72
CA THR A 49 4.73 -31.52 10.29
C THR A 49 5.02 -30.04 10.59
N SER A 50 6.25 -29.70 10.98
CA SER A 50 6.66 -28.31 11.20
C SER A 50 6.65 -27.48 9.92
N GLN A 51 6.90 -28.11 8.77
CA GLN A 51 6.84 -27.48 7.45
C GLN A 51 5.42 -27.03 7.14
N GLN A 52 4.49 -27.97 7.23
CA GLN A 52 3.08 -27.73 6.94
C GLN A 52 2.50 -26.61 7.81
N MET A 53 2.86 -26.58 9.11
CA MET A 53 2.44 -25.53 10.02
C MET A 53 3.04 -24.17 9.65
N PHE A 54 4.31 -24.11 9.29
CA PHE A 54 4.93 -22.87 8.84
C PHE A 54 4.27 -22.33 7.57
N TYR A 55 4.07 -23.16 6.55
CA TYR A 55 3.42 -22.73 5.30
C TYR A 55 2.02 -22.19 5.55
N LYS A 56 1.25 -22.85 6.43
CA LYS A 56 -0.07 -22.37 6.83
C LYS A 56 0.02 -20.94 7.41
N TYR A 57 0.89 -20.74 8.41
CA TYR A 57 1.03 -19.41 9.03
C TYR A 57 1.58 -18.36 8.06
N TYR A 58 2.55 -18.75 7.22
CA TYR A 58 3.13 -17.84 6.23
C TYR A 58 2.07 -17.38 5.23
N THR A 59 1.23 -18.29 4.71
CA THR A 59 0.12 -17.93 3.81
C THR A 59 -0.88 -17.02 4.51
N GLU A 60 -1.29 -17.33 5.74
CA GLU A 60 -2.19 -16.46 6.53
C GLU A 60 -1.61 -15.05 6.71
N TRP A 61 -0.31 -14.93 7.03
CA TRP A 61 0.34 -13.63 7.17
C TRP A 61 0.50 -12.90 5.84
N GLN A 62 0.79 -13.62 4.76
CA GLN A 62 0.89 -13.06 3.42
C GLN A 62 -0.43 -12.40 3.01
N GLU A 63 -1.56 -13.08 3.22
CA GLU A 63 -2.89 -12.53 2.93
C GLU A 63 -3.17 -11.22 3.71
N HIS A 64 -2.75 -11.16 4.98
CA HIS A 64 -2.90 -9.92 5.76
C HIS A 64 -2.06 -8.76 5.22
N ILE A 65 -0.83 -9.03 4.79
CA ILE A 65 0.06 -8.02 4.24
C ILE A 65 -0.44 -7.57 2.85
N GLU A 66 -0.90 -8.49 2.01
CA GLU A 66 -1.53 -8.19 0.72
C GLU A 66 -2.78 -7.30 0.91
N GLY A 67 -3.61 -7.60 1.90
CA GLY A 67 -4.76 -6.77 2.26
C GLY A 67 -4.36 -5.36 2.68
N PHE A 68 -3.33 -5.22 3.51
CA PHE A 68 -2.77 -3.91 3.87
C PHE A 68 -2.20 -3.19 2.65
N ASN A 69 -1.48 -3.91 1.77
CA ASN A 69 -0.91 -3.35 0.56
C ASN A 69 -1.99 -2.78 -0.38
N HIS A 70 -3.12 -3.50 -0.51
CA HIS A 70 -4.27 -3.02 -1.26
C HIS A 70 -4.88 -1.74 -0.66
N LEU A 71 -4.94 -1.63 0.68
CA LEU A 71 -5.42 -0.40 1.32
C LEU A 71 -4.54 0.81 1.00
N LEU A 72 -3.22 0.65 0.86
CA LEU A 72 -2.34 1.74 0.45
C LEU A 72 -2.68 2.26 -0.95
N ASP A 73 -2.90 1.37 -1.92
CA ASP A 73 -3.31 1.73 -3.28
C ASP A 73 -4.68 2.45 -3.29
N VAL A 74 -5.64 1.99 -2.48
CA VAL A 74 -6.93 2.68 -2.31
C VAL A 74 -6.73 4.09 -1.75
N VAL A 75 -5.90 4.25 -0.72
CA VAL A 75 -5.61 5.58 -0.13
C VAL A 75 -4.93 6.51 -1.14
N THR A 76 -3.97 6.02 -1.92
CA THR A 76 -3.34 6.78 -3.01
C THR A 76 -4.38 7.30 -3.99
N LYS A 77 -5.31 6.45 -4.45
CA LYS A 77 -6.38 6.83 -5.39
C LYS A 77 -7.31 7.88 -4.81
N GLU A 78 -7.70 7.75 -3.55
CA GLU A 78 -8.55 8.72 -2.86
C GLU A 78 -7.84 10.08 -2.71
N MET A 79 -6.55 10.10 -2.38
CA MET A 79 -5.76 11.34 -2.28
C MET A 79 -5.65 12.07 -3.63
N HIS A 80 -5.41 11.34 -4.72
CA HIS A 80 -5.45 11.92 -6.07
C HIS A 80 -6.83 12.50 -6.40
N ALA A 81 -7.89 11.74 -6.15
CA ALA A 81 -9.25 12.22 -6.41
C ALA A 81 -9.62 13.45 -5.57
N MET A 82 -9.08 13.58 -4.35
CA MET A 82 -9.24 14.79 -3.52
C MET A 82 -8.50 15.98 -4.13
N ALA A 83 -7.27 15.79 -4.60
CA ALA A 83 -6.48 16.85 -5.24
C ALA A 83 -7.18 17.38 -6.49
N ASP A 84 -7.65 16.49 -7.37
CA ASP A 84 -8.36 16.84 -8.61
C ASP A 84 -9.63 17.67 -8.34
N ARG A 85 -10.37 17.34 -7.25
CA ARG A 85 -11.57 18.07 -6.83
C ARG A 85 -11.24 19.47 -6.33
N PHE A 86 -10.15 19.62 -5.57
CA PHE A 86 -9.72 20.93 -5.07
C PHE A 86 -9.24 21.83 -6.21
N GLU A 87 -8.50 21.29 -7.18
CA GLU A 87 -8.11 22.05 -8.36
C GLU A 87 -9.32 22.50 -9.19
N HIS A 88 -10.38 21.69 -9.31
CA HIS A 88 -11.60 22.10 -9.99
C HIS A 88 -12.33 23.24 -9.27
N LEU A 89 -12.43 23.18 -7.94
CA LEU A 89 -13.12 24.19 -7.14
C LEU A 89 -12.36 25.53 -7.08
N ASP A 90 -11.03 25.51 -7.14
CA ASP A 90 -10.20 26.73 -7.19
C ASP A 90 -10.23 27.40 -8.57
N ASN A 91 -10.63 26.68 -9.62
CA ASN A 91 -10.71 27.17 -11.00
C ASN A 91 -12.12 27.68 -11.41
N GLU A 92 -13.13 27.58 -10.53
CA GLU A 92 -14.49 28.15 -10.70
C GLU A 92 -14.68 29.49 -9.97
#